data_AF-S4RCL9-F1
#
_entry.id   AF-S4RCL9-F1
#
_cell.length_a   1.000
_cell.length_b   1.000
_cell.length_c   1.000
_cell.angle_alpha   90.00
_cell.angle_beta   90.00
_cell.angle_gamma   90.00
#
_symmetry.space_group_name_H-M   'P 1'
#
loop_
_entity.id
_entity.type
_entity.pdbx_description
1 polymer ?
#
loop_
_entity_poly.entity_id
_entity_poly.type
_entity_poly.pdbx_seq_one_letter_code
_entity_poly.pdbx_strand_id
1 'polypeptide(L)'
;RPQKVCLCPFLPAHPLEVSTRLYIVQHPAEESRVLRTVPLLAACLSAHSCTVLVGRRFPEDRLPRFPELAQVCRSPNTLVLYPGPGAVDLYDLSVNGAVPLFTLVLIDGTWRQAKDMFERNRLLHIPRRV
;
A
#
# COMPACT_ATOMS: atom_id res chain seq x y z
N ARG A 1 19.40 -21.88 -3.49
CA ARG A 1 18.24 -21.37 -2.70
C ARG A 1 17.67 -22.52 -1.88
N PRO A 2 17.23 -22.32 -0.62
CA PRO A 2 16.71 -23.40 0.22
C PRO A 2 15.34 -23.88 -0.30
N GLN A 3 15.28 -25.14 -0.76
CA GLN A 3 14.09 -25.69 -1.43
C GLN A 3 12.95 -26.03 -0.46
N LYS A 4 13.25 -26.50 0.77
CA LYS A 4 12.25 -26.96 1.75
C LYS A 4 11.35 -25.87 2.32
N VAL A 5 11.77 -24.61 2.26
CA VAL A 5 11.04 -23.44 2.81
C VAL A 5 10.70 -22.42 1.71
N CYS A 6 10.86 -22.80 0.44
CA CYS A 6 10.63 -21.91 -0.68
C CYS A 6 9.12 -21.72 -0.88
N LEU A 7 8.68 -20.46 -0.94
CA LEU A 7 7.28 -20.14 -1.24
C LEU A 7 6.99 -20.01 -2.74
N CYS A 8 8.03 -19.98 -3.60
CA CYS A 8 7.86 -19.80 -5.04
C CYS A 8 6.89 -20.80 -5.71
N PRO A 9 6.86 -22.10 -5.34
CA PRO A 9 5.90 -23.04 -5.94
C PRO A 9 4.44 -22.74 -5.63
N PHE A 10 4.16 -21.92 -4.62
CA PHE A 10 2.81 -21.54 -4.21
C PHE A 10 2.38 -20.16 -4.72
N LEU A 11 3.29 -19.42 -5.37
CA LEU A 11 2.94 -18.19 -6.06
C LEU A 11 2.14 -18.53 -7.33
N PRO A 12 1.24 -17.64 -7.79
CA PRO A 12 0.51 -17.87 -9.01
C PRO A 12 1.48 -17.98 -10.20
N ALA A 13 1.18 -18.89 -11.14
CA ALA A 13 2.03 -19.14 -12.30
C ALA A 13 2.18 -17.90 -13.20
N HIS A 14 1.16 -17.04 -13.19
CA HIS A 14 1.16 -15.74 -13.84
C HIS A 14 0.73 -14.67 -12.83
N PRO A 15 1.31 -13.46 -12.88
CA PRO A 15 0.86 -12.36 -12.03
C PRO A 15 -0.64 -12.11 -12.16
N LEU A 16 -1.29 -11.85 -11.03
CA LEU A 16 -2.72 -11.58 -10.96
C LEU A 16 -2.97 -10.16 -11.50
N GLU A 17 -3.92 -10.06 -12.44
CA GLU A 17 -4.46 -8.79 -12.87
C GLU A 17 -5.59 -8.38 -11.93
N VAL A 18 -5.36 -7.29 -11.21
CA VAL A 18 -6.33 -6.72 -10.27
C VAL A 18 -6.73 -5.33 -10.75
N SER A 19 -8.00 -4.99 -10.53
CA SER A 19 -8.54 -3.68 -10.87
C SER A 19 -8.06 -2.57 -9.92
N THR A 20 -7.64 -2.94 -8.71
CA THR A 20 -7.16 -2.04 -7.67
C THR A 20 -5.66 -1.79 -7.81
N ARG A 21 -5.25 -0.52 -7.73
CA ARG A 21 -3.81 -0.17 -7.65
C ARG A 21 -3.38 -0.08 -6.19
N LEU A 22 -2.26 -0.70 -5.85
CA LEU A 22 -1.70 -0.69 -4.51
C LEU A 22 -0.49 0.24 -4.44
N TYR A 23 -0.49 1.12 -3.45
CA TYR A 23 0.67 1.93 -3.06
C TYR A 23 1.08 1.55 -1.64
N ILE A 24 2.16 0.79 -1.50
CA ILE A 24 2.66 0.32 -0.22
C ILE A 24 3.73 1.31 0.27
N VAL A 25 3.41 2.08 1.32
CA VAL A 25 4.41 2.87 2.04
C VAL A 25 5.02 2.02 3.15
N GLN A 26 6.22 1.52 2.90
CA GLN A 26 6.90 0.55 3.74
C GLN A 26 7.92 1.20 4.67
N HIS A 27 7.85 0.86 5.96
CA HIS A 27 8.84 1.28 6.93
C HIS A 27 10.20 0.63 6.62
N PRO A 28 11.34 1.36 6.66
CA PRO A 28 12.65 0.80 6.30
C PRO A 28 13.10 -0.40 7.15
N ALA A 29 12.61 -0.50 8.39
CA ALA A 29 12.91 -1.64 9.25
C ALA A 29 12.11 -2.90 8.89
N GLU A 30 11.03 -2.80 8.12
CA GLU A 30 10.34 -3.97 7.56
C GLU A 30 11.02 -4.46 6.29
N GLU A 31 11.52 -3.54 5.45
CA GLU A 31 12.26 -3.88 4.23
C GLU A 31 13.49 -4.74 4.53
N SER A 32 14.19 -4.45 5.64
CA SER A 32 15.37 -5.17 6.09
C SER A 32 15.09 -6.48 6.85
N ARG A 33 13.81 -6.84 7.09
CA ARG A 33 13.47 -8.11 7.75
C ARG A 33 13.64 -9.29 6.80
N VAL A 34 14.15 -10.39 7.36
CA VAL A 34 14.30 -11.67 6.65
C VAL A 34 12.93 -12.24 6.24
N LEU A 35 11.93 -12.11 7.11
CA LEU A 35 10.56 -12.53 6.88
C LEU A 35 9.71 -11.31 6.47
N ARG A 36 9.70 -11.02 5.18
CA ARG A 36 8.98 -9.88 4.59
C ARG A 36 7.91 -10.34 3.61
N THR A 37 6.72 -9.78 3.75
CA THR A 37 5.52 -10.14 2.99
C THR A 37 5.37 -9.33 1.71
N VAL A 38 5.81 -8.07 1.71
CA VAL A 38 5.70 -7.18 0.54
C VAL A 38 6.31 -7.77 -0.74
N PRO A 39 7.50 -8.43 -0.74
CA PRO A 39 8.02 -9.05 -1.95
C PRO A 39 7.18 -10.23 -2.45
N LEU A 40 6.48 -10.95 -1.56
CA LEU A 40 5.58 -12.02 -1.94
C LEU A 40 4.34 -11.44 -2.65
N LEU A 41 3.74 -10.41 -2.06
CA LEU A 41 2.60 -9.71 -2.64
C LEU A 41 2.95 -9.11 -4.02
N ALA A 42 4.07 -8.40 -4.11
CA ALA A 42 4.53 -7.81 -5.37
C ALA A 42 4.83 -8.86 -6.45
N ALA A 43 5.30 -10.05 -6.07
CA ALA A 43 5.52 -11.14 -7.02
C ALA A 43 4.22 -11.79 -7.52
N CYS A 44 3.13 -11.69 -6.75
CA CYS A 44 1.82 -12.21 -7.15
C CYS A 44 1.03 -11.27 -8.06
N LEU A 45 1.43 -10.00 -8.21
CA LEU A 45 0.65 -8.94 -8.84
C LEU A 45 1.31 -8.43 -10.12
N SER A 46 0.52 -7.95 -11.07
CA SER A 46 1.08 -7.31 -12.28
C SER A 46 1.89 -6.06 -11.92
N ALA A 47 2.96 -5.79 -12.66
CA ALA A 47 3.92 -4.72 -12.33
C ALA A 47 3.29 -3.32 -12.21
N HIS A 48 2.13 -3.10 -12.84
CA HIS A 48 1.40 -1.83 -12.83
C HIS A 48 0.41 -1.69 -11.67
N SER A 49 0.16 -2.78 -10.94
CA SER A 49 -0.85 -2.83 -9.87
C SER A 49 -0.26 -2.69 -8.47
N CYS A 50 1.07 -2.74 -8.30
CA CYS A 50 1.72 -2.63 -7.00
C CYS A 50 2.98 -1.77 -7.04
N THR A 51 2.91 -0.61 -6.39
CA THR A 51 4.03 0.32 -6.20
C THR A 51 4.47 0.29 -4.74
N VAL A 52 5.77 0.07 -4.49
CA VAL A 52 6.34 0.02 -3.13
C VAL A 52 7.28 1.21 -2.91
N LEU A 53 7.03 1.99 -1.86
CA LEU A 53 7.80 3.17 -1.48
C LEU A 53 8.38 2.97 -0.07
N VAL A 54 9.71 2.88 0.03
CA VAL A 54 10.38 2.63 1.31
C VAL A 54 10.82 3.94 1.95
N GLY A 55 10.32 4.23 3.15
CA GLY A 55 10.63 5.46 3.87
C GLY A 55 9.87 5.63 5.17
N ARG A 56 10.35 6.55 6.02
CA ARG A 56 9.61 6.98 7.22
C ARG A 56 8.82 8.26 7.00
N ARG A 57 9.30 9.10 6.08
CA ARG A 57 8.74 10.40 5.75
C ARG A 57 8.70 10.56 4.23
N PHE A 58 7.61 11.12 3.75
CA PHE A 58 7.29 11.36 2.35
C PHE A 58 6.88 12.83 2.21
N PRO A 59 7.81 13.77 2.42
CA PRO A 59 7.48 15.18 2.36
C PRO A 59 7.34 15.60 0.88
N GLU A 60 6.44 16.55 0.64
CA GLU A 60 6.08 16.99 -0.72
C GLU A 60 7.24 17.67 -1.45
N ASP A 61 8.16 18.30 -0.72
CA ASP A 61 9.37 18.93 -1.28
C ASP A 61 10.42 17.91 -1.76
N ARG A 62 10.34 16.64 -1.32
CA ARG A 62 11.17 15.53 -1.79
C ARG A 62 10.45 14.61 -2.76
N LEU A 63 9.40 15.11 -3.42
CA LEU A 63 8.71 14.43 -4.51
C LEU A 63 9.61 13.91 -5.65
N PRO A 64 10.82 14.44 -5.96
CA PRO A 64 11.68 13.79 -6.95
C PRO A 64 11.99 12.31 -6.65
N ARG A 65 11.89 11.89 -5.38
CA ARG A 65 12.08 10.50 -4.95
C ARG A 65 10.80 9.66 -5.02
N PHE A 66 9.63 10.28 -4.99
CA PHE A 66 8.31 9.63 -4.95
C PHE A 66 7.24 10.46 -5.69
N PRO A 67 7.44 10.80 -6.97
CA PRO A 67 6.76 11.92 -7.63
C PRO A 67 5.24 11.76 -7.70
N GLU A 68 4.78 10.51 -7.72
CA GLU A 68 3.37 10.20 -7.89
C GLU A 68 2.59 10.12 -6.56
N LEU A 69 3.25 9.98 -5.40
CA LEU A 69 2.54 9.72 -4.14
C LEU A 69 1.59 10.87 -3.77
N ALA A 70 2.03 12.11 -3.93
CA ALA A 70 1.18 13.27 -3.63
C ALA A 70 0.00 13.39 -4.61
N GLN A 71 0.20 13.05 -5.88
CA GLN A 71 -0.88 13.01 -6.88
C GLN A 71 -1.88 11.90 -6.55
N VAL A 72 -1.38 10.72 -6.21
CA VAL A 72 -2.18 9.56 -5.80
C VAL A 72 -3.01 9.90 -4.57
N CYS A 73 -2.40 10.43 -3.51
CA CYS A 73 -3.12 10.76 -2.28
C CYS A 73 -4.21 11.84 -2.47
N ARG A 74 -4.10 12.68 -3.50
CA ARG A 74 -5.11 13.72 -3.83
C ARG A 74 -6.19 13.23 -4.79
N SER A 75 -6.01 12.06 -5.41
CA SER A 75 -7.02 11.51 -6.31
C SER A 75 -8.27 11.12 -5.51
N PRO A 76 -9.49 11.46 -6.00
CA PRO A 76 -10.74 11.21 -5.28
C PRO A 76 -11.04 9.71 -5.06
N ASN A 77 -10.47 8.83 -5.89
CA ASN A 77 -10.62 7.37 -5.77
C ASN A 77 -9.48 6.72 -4.99
N THR A 78 -8.69 7.50 -4.25
CA THR A 78 -7.66 6.95 -3.38
C THR A 78 -8.20 6.76 -1.97
N LEU A 79 -7.93 5.59 -1.42
CA LEU A 79 -8.24 5.20 -0.06
C LEU A 79 -6.93 4.93 0.67
N VAL A 80 -6.92 5.15 1.98
CA VAL A 80 -5.81 4.75 2.85
C VAL A 80 -6.32 3.73 3.85
N LEU A 81 -5.70 2.55 3.88
CA LEU A 81 -6.03 1.51 4.85
C LEU A 81 -5.38 1.88 6.18
N TYR A 82 -6.15 2.54 7.05
CA TYR A 82 -5.66 2.97 8.35
C TYR A 82 -6.82 3.26 9.31
N PRO A 83 -6.84 2.62 10.50
CA PRO A 83 -7.92 2.80 11.45
C PRO A 83 -7.90 4.19 12.06
N GLY A 84 -9.07 4.78 12.27
CA GLY A 84 -9.19 6.04 13.02
C GLY A 84 -10.58 6.66 12.95
N PRO A 85 -10.79 7.79 13.63
CA PRO A 85 -12.08 8.47 13.62
C PRO A 85 -12.48 8.87 12.20
N GLY A 86 -13.63 8.40 11.72
CA GLY A 86 -14.10 8.65 10.35
C GLY A 86 -13.52 7.69 9.29
N ALA A 87 -12.85 6.61 9.69
CA ALA A 87 -12.66 5.46 8.82
C ALA A 87 -14.02 4.81 8.53
N VAL A 88 -14.23 4.39 7.28
CA VAL A 88 -15.47 3.73 6.84
C VAL A 88 -15.19 2.29 6.47
N ASP A 89 -16.18 1.41 6.62
CA ASP A 89 -16.02 0.03 6.20
C ASP A 89 -15.85 -0.07 4.67
N LEU A 90 -14.96 -0.94 4.20
CA LEU A 90 -14.78 -1.24 2.78
C LEU A 90 -16.08 -1.73 2.11
N TYR A 91 -16.91 -2.46 2.85
CA TYR A 91 -18.20 -2.95 2.35
C TYR A 91 -19.19 -1.81 2.08
N ASP A 92 -19.06 -0.68 2.79
CA ASP A 92 -19.93 0.49 2.61
C ASP A 92 -19.52 1.37 1.40
N LEU A 93 -18.43 1.02 0.71
CA LEU A 93 -17.92 1.80 -0.43
C LEU A 93 -18.58 1.46 -1.77
N SER A 94 -19.46 0.46 -1.81
CA SER A 94 -20.18 0.12 -3.03
C SER A 94 -21.15 1.24 -3.39
N VAL A 95 -21.05 1.76 -4.62
CA VAL A 95 -22.00 2.75 -5.14
C VAL A 95 -22.80 2.06 -6.24
N ASN A 96 -24.11 1.89 -6.02
CA ASN A 96 -25.04 1.31 -7.00
C ASN A 96 -24.64 -0.08 -7.53
N GLY A 97 -24.06 -0.94 -6.67
CA GLY A 97 -23.66 -2.30 -7.04
C GLY A 97 -22.40 -2.41 -7.90
N ALA A 98 -21.76 -1.29 -8.26
CA ALA A 98 -20.46 -1.26 -8.90
C ALA A 98 -19.38 -0.86 -7.87
N VAL A 99 -18.24 -1.55 -7.89
CA VAL A 99 -17.06 -1.17 -7.10
C VAL A 99 -16.22 -0.23 -7.96
N PRO A 100 -16.04 1.06 -7.57
CA PRO A 100 -15.16 1.97 -8.28
C PRO A 100 -13.73 1.42 -8.36
N LEU A 101 -12.99 1.78 -9.41
CA LEU A 101 -11.55 1.52 -9.47
C LEU A 101 -10.84 2.36 -8.42
N PHE A 102 -10.52 1.75 -7.28
CA PHE A 102 -9.82 2.41 -6.19
C PHE A 102 -8.30 2.24 -6.30
N THR A 103 -7.59 3.25 -5.84
CA THR A 103 -6.18 3.12 -5.43
C THR A 103 -6.14 2.96 -3.92
N LEU A 104 -5.44 1.94 -3.41
CA LEU A 104 -5.31 1.68 -1.99
C LEU A 104 -3.88 1.99 -1.53
N VAL A 105 -3.75 2.90 -0.58
CA VAL A 105 -2.50 3.19 0.12
C VAL A 105 -2.42 2.32 1.37
N LEU A 106 -1.40 1.47 1.45
CA LEU A 106 -1.15 0.51 2.52
C LEU A 106 0.10 0.95 3.31
N ILE A 107 0.03 0.95 4.65
CA ILE A 107 1.18 1.26 5.50
C ILE A 107 1.78 -0.04 6.03
N ASP A 108 2.95 -0.42 5.52
CA ASP A 108 3.64 -1.65 5.94
C ASP A 108 4.61 -1.34 7.08
N GLY A 109 4.24 -1.80 8.27
CA GLY A 109 4.94 -1.56 9.53
C GLY A 109 4.23 -2.24 10.70
N THR A 110 4.96 -2.51 11.78
CA THR A 110 4.33 -2.77 13.09
C THR A 110 3.38 -1.63 13.46
N TRP A 111 2.40 -1.88 14.32
CA TRP A 111 1.44 -0.87 14.78
C TRP A 111 2.08 0.46 15.18
N ARG A 112 3.19 0.40 15.93
CA ARG A 112 3.93 1.61 16.36
C ARG A 112 4.57 2.34 15.19
N GLN A 113 5.15 1.62 14.23
CA GLN A 113 5.76 2.21 13.04
C GLN A 113 4.71 2.80 12.10
N ALA A 114 3.63 2.06 11.84
CA ALA A 114 2.53 2.52 10.99
C ALA A 114 1.88 3.78 11.55
N LYS A 115 1.65 3.83 12.88
CA LYS A 115 1.17 5.03 13.56
C LYS A 115 2.12 6.22 13.39
N ASP A 116 3.41 6.04 13.68
CA ASP A 116 4.41 7.10 13.55
C ASP A 116 4.52 7.61 12.10
N MET A 117 4.48 6.70 11.12
CA MET A 117 4.46 7.06 9.71
C MET A 117 3.18 7.81 9.34
N PHE A 118 2.01 7.35 9.74
CA PHE A 118 0.75 8.04 9.46
C PHE A 118 0.77 9.46 10.05
N GLU A 119 1.08 9.62 11.33
CA GLU A 119 1.10 10.92 12.02
C GLU A 119 2.08 11.92 11.40
N ARG A 120 3.24 11.44 10.91
CA ARG A 120 4.28 12.31 10.35
C ARG A 120 4.10 12.65 8.88
N ASN A 121 3.19 12.00 8.17
CA ASN A 121 2.99 12.16 6.73
C ASN A 121 1.61 12.74 6.42
N ARG A 122 1.54 14.07 6.32
CA ARG A 122 0.29 14.79 6.03
C ARG A 122 -0.41 14.31 4.76
N LEU A 123 0.33 13.88 3.75
CA LEU A 123 -0.23 13.30 2.52
C LEU A 123 -1.14 12.09 2.78
N LEU A 124 -0.84 11.28 3.80
CA LEU A 124 -1.63 10.09 4.12
C LEU A 124 -2.96 10.43 4.81
N HIS A 125 -3.15 11.68 5.22
CA HIS A 125 -4.39 12.15 5.86
C HIS A 125 -5.40 12.67 4.83
N ILE A 126 -4.97 12.86 3.57
CA ILE A 126 -5.82 13.39 2.50
C ILE A 126 -6.83 12.34 1.99
N PRO A 127 -6.41 11.10 1.66
CA PRO A 127 -7.35 10.08 1.23
C PRO A 127 -8.36 9.75 2.32
N ARG A 128 -9.54 9.28 1.90
CA ARG A 128 -10.51 8.72 2.84
C ARG A 128 -9.93 7.47 3.51
N ARG A 129 -10.05 7.41 4.83
CA ARG A 129 -9.64 6.25 5.63
C ARG A 129 -10.65 5.13 5.54
N VAL A 130 -10.13 3.91 5.43
CA VAL A 130 -10.87 2.65 5.39
C VAL A 130 -10.18 1.61 6.25
#